data_AF-A0A948QK24-F1
#
_entry.id   AF-A0A948QK24-F1
#
_cell.length_a   1.000
_cell.length_b   1.000
_cell.length_c   1.000
_cell.angle_alpha   90.00
_cell.angle_beta   90.00
_cell.angle_gamma   90.00
#
_symmetry.space_group_name_H-M   'P 1'
#
loop_
_entity.id
_entity.type
_entity.pdbx_description
1 polymer ?
#
loop_
_entity_poly.entity_id
_entity_poly.type
_entity_poly.pdbx_seq_one_letter_code
_entity_poly.pdbx_strand_id
1 'polypeptide(L)'
;MTDNRGYLKKYHFDERQFEELKNNFISGKFSEKDNVIAGRVETPADNYFCNTETLGNELQKKYRETGGRAIRQGGLGVVIVNGGMATRFGGIVKGAVEVFDGKTFLQLKIEQVKAVNKRYSVNIPVYIMNSFSTEQATVELFKKNNFFGMSENNIHFFNQYIFKRLNPDGSEFMTGSFSGNMQDQFSAPGHGDFIFAFKGEGFPDRFIGAGGKYIWYSNVDNLGATIDEVILGYHIESGAEMLAEVARKEPGDKGGAPAMVNGKLQIVEGFMFPPEFDQDNINVFNTATCIFSAEALLKNVILPWYAVKKDVGGKKIIQFERLTGDLSKFLNTKFIVVDRGKRFIPIKTPHDLEQQRDSLRKKFSGTPLTSF
;
A
#
# COMPACT_ATOMS: atom_id res chain seq x y z
N MET A 1 2.32 20.81 -30.06
CA MET A 1 2.71 20.03 -28.86
C MET A 1 1.97 20.66 -27.69
N THR A 2 0.95 19.99 -27.15
CA THR A 2 0.27 20.45 -25.93
C THR A 2 1.32 20.47 -24.81
N ASP A 3 1.53 21.62 -24.18
CA ASP A 3 2.55 21.77 -23.15
C ASP A 3 2.15 21.03 -21.87
N ASN A 4 2.60 19.78 -21.74
CA ASN A 4 2.32 18.93 -20.59
C ASN A 4 3.07 19.36 -19.31
N ARG A 5 3.88 20.45 -19.34
CA ARG A 5 4.66 20.92 -18.17
C ARG A 5 3.79 21.22 -16.97
N GLY A 6 2.63 21.86 -17.17
CA GLY A 6 1.70 22.17 -16.07
C GLY A 6 1.16 20.89 -15.38
N TYR A 7 0.84 19.88 -16.18
CA TYR A 7 0.33 18.60 -15.70
C TYR A 7 1.41 17.81 -14.95
N LEU A 8 2.61 17.70 -15.52
CA LEU A 8 3.77 17.05 -14.88
C LEU A 8 4.15 17.75 -13.57
N LYS A 9 4.12 19.08 -13.54
CA LYS A 9 4.40 19.87 -12.32
C LYS A 9 3.35 19.64 -11.24
N LYS A 10 2.07 19.53 -11.59
CA LYS A 10 0.98 19.26 -10.62
C LYS A 10 1.23 17.98 -9.83
N TYR A 11 1.77 16.95 -10.47
CA TYR A 11 2.05 15.65 -9.85
C TYR A 11 3.55 15.44 -9.59
N HIS A 12 4.30 16.52 -9.37
CA HIS A 12 5.68 16.48 -8.89
C HIS A 12 6.63 15.61 -9.73
N PHE A 13 6.54 15.69 -11.06
CA PHE A 13 7.50 15.02 -11.94
C PHE A 13 8.94 15.47 -11.63
N ASP A 14 9.78 14.52 -11.24
CA ASP A 14 11.21 14.74 -11.04
C ASP A 14 11.98 14.42 -12.33
N GLU A 15 12.20 15.44 -13.14
CA GLU A 15 12.89 15.34 -14.43
C GLU A 15 14.33 14.82 -14.27
N ARG A 16 15.03 15.23 -13.21
CA ARG A 16 16.41 14.79 -12.96
C ARG A 16 16.45 13.30 -12.65
N GLN A 17 15.61 12.84 -11.73
CA GLN A 17 15.52 11.42 -11.37
C GLN A 17 15.08 10.57 -12.57
N PHE A 18 14.14 11.08 -13.39
CA PHE A 18 13.68 10.38 -14.59
C PHE A 18 14.79 10.22 -15.63
N GLU A 19 15.52 11.29 -15.96
CA GLU A 19 16.61 11.22 -16.93
C GLU A 19 17.76 10.32 -16.43
N GLU A 20 18.04 10.30 -15.12
CA GLU A 20 18.99 9.34 -14.54
C GLU A 20 18.55 7.88 -14.76
N LEU A 21 17.30 7.55 -14.44
CA LEU A 21 16.76 6.20 -14.61
C LEU A 21 16.72 5.78 -16.08
N LYS A 22 16.31 6.69 -16.96
CA LYS A 22 16.30 6.49 -18.41
C LYS A 22 17.71 6.23 -18.96
N ASN A 23 18.70 7.01 -18.55
CA ASN A 23 20.09 6.80 -18.98
C ASN A 23 20.68 5.48 -18.45
N ASN A 24 20.36 5.12 -17.21
CA ASN A 24 20.76 3.82 -16.64
C ASN A 24 20.08 2.66 -17.39
N PHE A 25 18.82 2.83 -17.79
CA PHE A 25 18.09 1.85 -18.61
C PHE A 25 18.71 1.69 -20.00
N ILE A 26 18.92 2.80 -20.72
CA ILE A 26 19.51 2.81 -22.07
C ILE A 26 20.92 2.21 -22.08
N SER A 27 21.73 2.51 -21.06
CA SER A 27 23.10 1.98 -20.94
C SER A 27 23.17 0.52 -20.51
N GLY A 28 22.03 -0.13 -20.22
CA GLY A 28 21.97 -1.52 -19.77
C GLY A 28 22.43 -1.72 -18.33
N LYS A 29 22.68 -0.65 -17.57
CA LYS A 29 23.00 -0.70 -16.13
C LYS A 29 21.78 -0.98 -15.26
N PHE A 30 20.59 -0.90 -15.86
CA PHE A 30 19.32 -1.02 -15.16
C PHE A 30 18.28 -1.67 -16.06
N SER A 31 17.94 -2.91 -15.78
CA SER A 31 16.99 -3.70 -16.54
C SER A 31 16.17 -4.60 -15.60
N GLU A 32 15.17 -5.30 -16.15
CA GLU A 32 14.42 -6.29 -15.38
C GLU A 32 15.31 -7.40 -14.78
N LYS A 33 16.45 -7.72 -15.42
CA LYS A 33 17.39 -8.73 -14.93
C LYS A 33 18.12 -8.26 -13.67
N ASP A 34 18.32 -6.96 -13.54
CA ASP A 34 19.01 -6.33 -12.40
C ASP A 34 18.08 -6.17 -11.19
N ASN A 35 16.79 -6.50 -11.34
CA ASN A 35 15.85 -6.55 -10.22
C ASN A 35 16.12 -7.75 -9.30
N VAL A 36 16.79 -8.80 -9.80
CA VAL A 36 17.07 -10.03 -9.03
C VAL A 36 18.17 -9.76 -8.00
N ILE A 37 17.98 -10.26 -6.79
CA ILE A 37 18.96 -10.11 -5.71
C ILE A 37 20.24 -10.89 -6.05
N ALA A 38 21.37 -10.19 -6.09
CA ALA A 38 22.68 -10.79 -6.30
C ALA A 38 23.30 -11.44 -5.04
N GLY A 39 22.72 -11.18 -3.87
CA GLY A 39 23.20 -11.66 -2.57
C GLY A 39 22.63 -13.02 -2.15
N ARG A 40 23.06 -13.50 -0.98
CA ARG A 40 22.54 -14.74 -0.39
C ARG A 40 21.11 -14.51 0.08
N VAL A 41 20.19 -15.36 -0.38
CA VAL A 41 18.79 -15.39 0.04
C VAL A 41 18.51 -16.68 0.80
N GLU A 42 17.87 -16.57 1.97
CA GLU A 42 17.55 -17.71 2.82
C GLU A 42 16.13 -17.61 3.37
N THR A 43 15.53 -18.76 3.65
CA THR A 43 14.25 -18.86 4.34
C THR A 43 14.41 -18.40 5.79
N PRO A 44 13.58 -17.46 6.28
CA PRO A 44 13.62 -17.04 7.66
C PRO A 44 13.10 -18.14 8.60
N ALA A 45 13.70 -18.26 9.78
CA ALA A 45 13.20 -19.14 10.83
C ALA A 45 11.88 -18.64 11.43
N ASP A 46 11.06 -19.56 11.96
CA ASP A 46 9.72 -19.22 12.49
C ASP A 46 9.75 -18.21 13.64
N ASN A 47 10.84 -18.13 14.41
CA ASN A 47 10.99 -17.20 15.53
C ASN A 47 11.08 -15.72 15.12
N TYR A 48 11.22 -15.43 13.83
CA TYR A 48 11.13 -14.06 13.31
C TYR A 48 9.69 -13.54 13.22
N PHE A 49 8.70 -14.42 13.40
CA PHE A 49 7.29 -14.10 13.24
C PHE A 49 6.54 -14.19 14.56
N CYS A 50 5.85 -13.11 14.92
CA CYS A 50 4.78 -13.19 15.91
C CYS A 50 3.52 -13.72 15.20
N ASN A 51 2.79 -14.68 15.76
CA ASN A 51 1.56 -15.18 15.15
C ASN A 51 0.36 -14.88 16.05
N THR A 52 -0.61 -14.12 15.51
CA THR A 52 -1.81 -13.70 16.26
C THR A 52 -2.63 -14.87 16.78
N GLU A 53 -2.63 -16.01 16.08
CA GLU A 53 -3.45 -17.17 16.43
C GLU A 53 -2.85 -18.00 17.58
N THR A 54 -1.53 -17.88 17.79
CA THR A 54 -0.80 -18.62 18.83
C THR A 54 -0.36 -17.72 19.98
N LEU A 55 -0.72 -16.43 19.97
CA LEU A 55 -0.44 -15.52 21.08
C LEU A 55 -1.18 -15.98 22.34
N GLY A 56 -0.47 -16.12 23.45
CA GLY A 56 -1.09 -16.44 24.74
C GLY A 56 -2.05 -15.33 25.21
N ASN A 57 -3.10 -15.70 25.94
CA ASN A 57 -4.17 -14.80 26.38
C ASN A 57 -3.66 -13.54 27.10
N GLU A 58 -2.65 -13.68 27.98
CA GLU A 58 -2.04 -12.55 28.70
C GLU A 58 -1.38 -11.54 27.74
N LEU A 59 -0.65 -12.02 26.75
CA LEU A 59 -0.02 -11.15 25.74
C LEU A 59 -1.08 -10.50 24.85
N GLN A 60 -2.12 -11.24 24.44
CA GLN A 60 -3.22 -10.66 23.66
C GLN A 60 -3.92 -9.53 24.44
N LYS A 61 -4.19 -9.74 25.74
CA LYS A 61 -4.77 -8.72 26.61
C LYS A 61 -3.86 -7.51 26.74
N LYS A 62 -2.57 -7.71 27.04
CA LYS A 62 -1.57 -6.64 27.13
C LYS A 62 -1.53 -5.81 25.85
N TYR A 63 -1.42 -6.46 24.69
CA TYR A 63 -1.36 -5.76 23.41
C TYR A 63 -2.66 -5.02 23.10
N ARG A 64 -3.83 -5.63 23.35
CA ARG A 64 -5.11 -4.96 23.19
C ARG A 64 -5.23 -3.70 24.05
N GLU A 65 -4.77 -3.76 25.29
CA GLU A 65 -4.73 -2.60 26.20
C GLU A 65 -3.77 -1.51 25.70
N THR A 66 -2.55 -1.88 25.30
CA THR A 66 -1.54 -0.95 24.76
C THR A 66 -2.04 -0.28 23.48
N GLY A 67 -2.51 -1.05 22.49
CA GLY A 67 -3.04 -0.52 21.24
C GLY A 67 -4.30 0.33 21.43
N GLY A 68 -5.23 -0.13 22.26
CA GLY A 68 -6.43 0.64 22.60
C GLY A 68 -6.12 1.95 23.31
N ARG A 69 -5.08 1.98 24.18
CA ARG A 69 -4.61 3.22 24.81
C ARG A 69 -4.04 4.20 23.78
N ALA A 70 -3.19 3.73 22.87
CA ALA A 70 -2.62 4.55 21.81
C ALA A 70 -3.70 5.17 20.90
N ILE A 71 -4.75 4.40 20.58
CA ILE A 71 -5.89 4.92 19.81
C ILE A 71 -6.62 6.02 20.59
N ARG A 72 -6.99 5.78 21.85
CA ARG A 72 -7.68 6.78 22.70
C ARG A 72 -6.92 8.08 22.86
N GLN A 73 -5.59 8.02 22.83
CA GLN A 73 -4.71 9.19 22.94
C GLN A 73 -4.55 9.95 21.62
N GLY A 74 -5.28 9.58 20.55
CA GLY A 74 -5.17 10.21 19.24
C GLY A 74 -3.88 9.84 18.50
N GLY A 75 -3.19 8.78 18.92
CA GLY A 75 -1.88 8.41 18.38
C GLY A 75 -1.91 7.74 17.01
N LEU A 76 -3.10 7.43 16.46
CA LEU A 76 -3.25 6.67 15.22
C LEU A 76 -3.77 7.53 14.06
N GLY A 77 -3.10 7.44 12.91
CA GLY A 77 -3.58 7.91 11.61
C GLY A 77 -3.66 6.74 10.62
N VAL A 78 -4.41 6.91 9.54
CA VAL A 78 -4.63 5.86 8.53
C VAL A 78 -4.23 6.36 7.15
N VAL A 79 -3.45 5.57 6.41
CA VAL A 79 -3.16 5.77 4.98
C VAL A 79 -3.85 4.67 4.18
N ILE A 80 -4.67 5.08 3.20
CA ILE A 80 -5.32 4.19 2.24
C ILE A 80 -4.67 4.41 0.87
N VAL A 81 -4.11 3.34 0.31
CA VAL A 81 -3.50 3.36 -1.03
C VAL A 81 -4.58 3.16 -2.07
N ASN A 82 -4.82 4.20 -2.87
CA ASN A 82 -5.88 4.28 -3.88
C ASN A 82 -5.35 4.79 -5.24
N GLY A 83 -4.06 4.57 -5.52
CA GLY A 83 -3.44 5.00 -6.79
C GLY A 83 -3.77 4.13 -8.00
N GLY A 84 -4.40 2.97 -7.79
CA GLY A 84 -4.65 1.95 -8.81
C GLY A 84 -5.99 2.09 -9.54
N MET A 85 -5.95 1.95 -10.87
CA MET A 85 -7.14 1.76 -11.70
C MET A 85 -7.56 0.29 -11.70
N ALA A 86 -8.87 0.04 -11.70
CA ALA A 86 -9.45 -1.28 -11.84
C ALA A 86 -9.68 -1.60 -13.32
N THR A 87 -8.61 -1.79 -14.09
CA THR A 87 -8.68 -2.07 -15.53
C THR A 87 -9.56 -3.29 -15.86
N ARG A 88 -9.50 -4.34 -15.00
CA ARG A 88 -10.36 -5.54 -15.09
C ARG A 88 -11.85 -5.28 -14.77
N PHE A 89 -12.18 -4.12 -14.22
CA PHE A 89 -13.54 -3.67 -13.89
C PHE A 89 -14.01 -2.55 -14.84
N GLY A 90 -13.52 -2.55 -16.08
CA GLY A 90 -13.89 -1.53 -17.07
C GLY A 90 -13.16 -0.20 -16.92
N GLY A 91 -12.07 -0.14 -16.15
CA GLY A 91 -11.21 1.05 -16.09
C GLY A 91 -11.68 2.16 -15.16
N ILE A 92 -12.43 1.83 -14.11
CA ILE A 92 -12.78 2.78 -13.03
C ILE A 92 -11.71 2.83 -11.94
N VAL A 93 -11.73 3.85 -11.09
CA VAL A 93 -10.87 3.91 -9.90
C VAL A 93 -11.20 2.75 -8.98
N LYS A 94 -10.18 2.02 -8.50
CA LYS A 94 -10.40 0.82 -7.70
C LYS A 94 -11.21 1.09 -6.44
N GLY A 95 -10.94 2.20 -5.75
CA GLY A 95 -11.69 2.63 -4.58
C GLY A 95 -13.17 2.94 -4.82
N ALA A 96 -13.55 3.27 -6.06
CA ALA A 96 -14.91 3.58 -6.47
C ALA A 96 -15.71 2.36 -6.98
N VAL A 97 -15.08 1.18 -7.07
CA VAL A 97 -15.78 -0.06 -7.42
C VAL A 97 -16.80 -0.38 -6.32
N GLU A 98 -18.05 -0.60 -6.72
CA GLU A 98 -19.09 -1.12 -5.84
C GLU A 98 -18.77 -2.55 -5.41
N VAL A 99 -18.87 -2.82 -4.11
CA VAL A 99 -18.60 -4.12 -3.50
C VAL A 99 -19.91 -4.87 -3.28
N PHE A 100 -20.83 -4.27 -2.53
CA PHE A 100 -22.19 -4.77 -2.27
C PHE A 100 -23.10 -3.62 -1.83
N ASP A 101 -24.41 -3.75 -2.08
CA ASP A 101 -25.45 -2.82 -1.62
C ASP A 101 -25.15 -1.33 -1.92
N GLY A 102 -24.58 -1.04 -3.09
CA GLY A 102 -24.17 0.31 -3.48
C GLY A 102 -22.92 0.85 -2.78
N LYS A 103 -22.32 0.10 -1.84
CA LYS A 103 -21.13 0.53 -1.08
C LYS A 103 -19.85 0.27 -1.87
N THR A 104 -19.02 1.30 -1.99
CA THR A 104 -17.70 1.20 -2.65
C THR A 104 -16.61 0.75 -1.68
N PHE A 105 -15.45 0.32 -2.19
CA PHE A 105 -14.29 0.00 -1.32
C PHE A 105 -13.89 1.17 -0.41
N LEU A 106 -13.84 2.39 -0.95
CA LEU A 106 -13.50 3.58 -0.15
C LEU A 106 -14.54 3.84 0.92
N GLN A 107 -15.84 3.73 0.59
CA GLN A 107 -16.89 3.87 1.59
C GLN A 107 -16.71 2.86 2.74
N LEU A 108 -16.48 1.58 2.42
CA LEU A 108 -16.29 0.54 3.42
C LEU A 108 -15.06 0.80 4.30
N LYS A 109 -13.93 1.22 3.72
CA LYS A 109 -12.73 1.63 4.48
C LYS A 109 -13.01 2.79 5.42
N ILE A 110 -13.77 3.79 4.97
CA ILE A 110 -14.16 4.94 5.80
C ILE A 110 -15.13 4.51 6.92
N GLU A 111 -16.11 3.66 6.64
CA GLU A 111 -17.01 3.11 7.65
C GLU A 111 -16.27 2.30 8.73
N GLN A 112 -15.22 1.56 8.35
CA GLN A 112 -14.34 0.87 9.30
C GLN A 112 -13.63 1.86 10.25
N VAL A 113 -13.07 2.96 9.73
CA VAL A 113 -12.44 3.99 10.58
C VAL A 113 -13.50 4.68 11.47
N LYS A 114 -14.69 4.97 10.95
CA LYS A 114 -15.80 5.54 11.74
C LYS A 114 -16.21 4.64 12.90
N ALA A 115 -16.22 3.33 12.71
CA ALA A 115 -16.51 2.37 13.78
C ALA A 115 -15.49 2.47 14.91
N VAL A 116 -14.20 2.63 14.59
CA VAL A 116 -13.12 2.83 15.57
C VAL A 116 -13.23 4.18 16.25
N ASN A 117 -13.47 5.26 15.49
CA ASN A 117 -13.72 6.60 16.03
C ASN A 117 -14.87 6.58 17.05
N LYS A 118 -15.98 5.90 16.74
CA LYS A 118 -17.11 5.72 17.66
C LYS A 118 -16.72 4.92 18.91
N ARG A 119 -16.01 3.79 18.72
CA ARG A 119 -15.60 2.90 19.83
C ARG A 119 -14.67 3.57 20.84
N TYR A 120 -13.77 4.43 20.35
CA TYR A 120 -12.76 5.07 21.19
C TYR A 120 -13.02 6.54 21.48
N SER A 121 -14.09 7.12 20.93
CA SER A 121 -14.42 8.54 21.02
C SER A 121 -13.27 9.43 20.53
N VAL A 122 -12.72 9.09 19.36
CA VAL A 122 -11.58 9.78 18.73
C VAL A 122 -11.91 10.19 17.30
N ASN A 123 -11.01 10.97 16.70
CA ASN A 123 -11.07 11.35 15.29
C ASN A 123 -9.74 11.01 14.61
N ILE A 124 -9.65 9.79 14.06
CA ILE A 124 -8.45 9.29 13.38
C ILE A 124 -8.32 9.96 12.00
N PRO A 125 -7.28 10.75 11.72
CA PRO A 125 -7.08 11.35 10.40
C PRO A 125 -6.84 10.27 9.34
N VAL A 126 -7.48 10.43 8.18
CA VAL A 126 -7.37 9.50 7.05
C VAL A 126 -6.70 10.20 5.88
N TYR A 127 -5.62 9.62 5.39
CA TYR A 127 -4.86 10.09 4.24
C TYR A 127 -5.08 9.13 3.08
N ILE A 128 -5.57 9.65 1.95
CA ILE A 128 -5.89 8.85 0.77
C ILE A 128 -4.87 9.17 -0.31
N MET A 129 -4.02 8.19 -0.58
CA MET A 129 -2.97 8.28 -1.59
C MET A 129 -3.54 7.92 -2.96
N ASN A 130 -3.72 8.93 -3.79
CA ASN A 130 -4.19 8.81 -5.17
C ASN A 130 -3.02 8.82 -6.17
N SER A 131 -3.35 8.68 -7.44
CA SER A 131 -2.49 8.98 -8.58
C SER A 131 -3.15 10.03 -9.46
N PHE A 132 -2.41 10.52 -10.46
CA PHE A 132 -2.95 11.41 -11.49
C PHE A 132 -4.19 10.84 -12.22
N SER A 133 -4.36 9.51 -12.23
CA SER A 133 -5.53 8.84 -12.83
C SER A 133 -6.69 8.65 -11.85
N THR A 134 -6.46 8.70 -10.54
CA THR A 134 -7.50 8.38 -9.53
C THR A 134 -7.98 9.59 -8.73
N GLU A 135 -7.22 10.68 -8.69
CA GLU A 135 -7.51 11.85 -7.85
C GLU A 135 -8.91 12.41 -8.06
N GLN A 136 -9.23 12.82 -9.30
CA GLN A 136 -10.47 13.55 -9.59
C GLN A 136 -11.70 12.73 -9.20
N ALA A 137 -11.80 11.50 -9.69
CA ALA A 137 -12.95 10.62 -9.40
C ALA A 137 -13.04 10.28 -7.90
N THR A 138 -11.91 10.20 -7.19
CA THR A 138 -11.90 9.98 -5.74
C THR A 138 -12.46 11.20 -5.00
N VAL A 139 -12.00 12.41 -5.31
CA VAL A 139 -12.48 13.64 -4.68
C VAL A 139 -13.97 13.86 -4.97
N GLU A 140 -14.41 13.63 -6.21
CA GLU A 140 -15.82 13.71 -6.59
C GLU A 140 -16.69 12.70 -5.84
N LEU A 141 -16.21 11.45 -5.70
CA LEU A 141 -16.89 10.40 -4.93
C LEU A 141 -17.10 10.83 -3.48
N PHE A 142 -16.07 11.38 -2.81
CA PHE A 142 -16.19 11.84 -1.43
C PHE A 142 -17.15 13.03 -1.31
N LYS A 143 -17.04 14.05 -2.18
CA LYS A 143 -17.93 15.21 -2.16
C LYS A 143 -19.40 14.84 -2.38
N LYS A 144 -19.68 14.00 -3.39
CA LYS A 144 -21.03 13.54 -3.72
C LYS A 144 -21.68 12.77 -2.56
N ASN A 145 -20.89 12.07 -1.77
CA ASN A 145 -21.36 11.26 -0.64
C ASN A 145 -21.13 11.94 0.72
N ASN A 146 -20.95 13.27 0.76
CA ASN A 146 -20.73 14.04 1.98
C ASN A 146 -19.65 13.43 2.88
N PHE A 147 -18.50 13.11 2.29
CA PHE A 147 -17.35 12.45 2.94
C PHE A 147 -17.71 11.17 3.72
N PHE A 148 -18.77 10.48 3.29
CA PHE A 148 -19.34 9.30 3.95
C PHE A 148 -19.67 9.55 5.43
N GLY A 149 -20.00 10.81 5.79
CA GLY A 149 -20.28 11.25 7.15
C GLY A 149 -19.05 11.37 8.06
N MET A 150 -17.84 11.47 7.50
CA MET A 150 -16.67 11.99 8.21
C MET A 150 -16.55 13.50 8.03
N SER A 151 -15.87 14.19 8.96
CA SER A 151 -15.52 15.59 8.77
C SER A 151 -14.54 15.73 7.60
N GLU A 152 -14.78 16.71 6.72
CA GLU A 152 -13.88 17.03 5.59
C GLU A 152 -12.45 17.33 6.07
N ASN A 153 -12.30 18.01 7.21
CA ASN A 153 -10.99 18.32 7.81
C ASN A 153 -10.20 17.09 8.26
N ASN A 154 -10.84 15.92 8.31
CA ASN A 154 -10.23 14.67 8.75
C ASN A 154 -9.92 13.72 7.58
N ILE A 155 -10.26 14.10 6.36
CA ILE A 155 -9.91 13.37 5.13
C ILE A 155 -8.91 14.21 4.35
N HIS A 156 -7.73 13.67 4.12
CA HIS A 156 -6.65 14.34 3.42
C HIS A 156 -6.32 13.57 2.14
N PHE A 157 -6.47 14.22 0.99
CA PHE A 157 -6.07 13.63 -0.29
C PHE A 157 -4.65 14.07 -0.62
N PHE A 158 -3.87 13.15 -1.19
CA PHE A 158 -2.58 13.47 -1.78
C PHE A 158 -2.28 12.53 -2.92
N ASN A 159 -1.33 12.92 -3.77
CA ASN A 159 -0.97 12.14 -4.94
C ASN A 159 0.45 11.61 -4.80
N GLN A 160 0.62 10.35 -5.16
CA GLN A 160 1.93 9.88 -5.57
C GLN A 160 2.38 10.62 -6.84
N TYR A 161 3.69 10.68 -7.04
CA TYR A 161 4.30 11.41 -8.13
C TYR A 161 3.94 10.80 -9.49
N ILE A 162 4.30 11.50 -10.56
CA ILE A 162 4.10 11.06 -11.94
C ILE A 162 5.45 10.84 -12.61
N PHE A 163 5.55 9.83 -13.45
CA PHE A 163 6.69 9.53 -14.30
C PHE A 163 6.22 9.34 -15.75
N LYS A 164 7.11 9.58 -16.72
CA LYS A 164 6.86 9.21 -18.11
C LYS A 164 7.20 7.72 -18.33
N ARG A 165 6.52 7.11 -19.28
CA ARG A 165 6.86 5.76 -19.77
C ARG A 165 7.88 5.83 -20.89
N LEU A 166 8.62 4.74 -21.08
CA LEU A 166 9.57 4.59 -22.18
C LEU A 166 9.12 3.46 -23.12
N ASN A 167 9.50 3.56 -24.38
CA ASN A 167 9.54 2.43 -25.30
C ASN A 167 10.68 1.46 -24.89
N PRO A 168 10.69 0.21 -25.39
CA PRO A 168 11.75 -0.74 -25.10
C PRO A 168 13.15 -0.29 -25.57
N ASP A 169 13.23 0.65 -26.51
CA ASP A 169 14.49 1.27 -26.97
C ASP A 169 14.96 2.44 -26.07
N GLY A 170 14.20 2.78 -25.03
CA GLY A 170 14.50 3.86 -24.09
C GLY A 170 14.05 5.26 -24.53
N SER A 171 13.44 5.39 -25.71
CA SER A 171 12.79 6.64 -26.12
C SER A 171 11.51 6.89 -25.30
N GLU A 172 11.13 8.16 -25.10
CA GLU A 172 9.89 8.48 -24.38
C GLU A 172 8.67 7.95 -25.13
N PHE A 173 7.75 7.30 -24.41
CA PHE A 173 6.52 6.80 -24.98
C PHE A 173 5.53 7.95 -25.19
N MET A 174 5.21 8.22 -26.46
CA MET A 174 4.24 9.24 -26.85
C MET A 174 3.01 8.58 -27.46
N THR A 175 1.82 8.97 -27.02
CA THR A 175 0.58 8.61 -27.73
C THR A 175 0.42 9.54 -28.92
N GLY A 176 0.31 8.99 -30.13
CA GLY A 176 0.08 9.80 -31.33
C GLY A 176 -1.22 10.61 -31.23
N SER A 177 -1.30 11.70 -31.99
CA SER A 177 -2.37 12.71 -31.93
C SER A 177 -3.79 12.21 -32.24
N PHE A 178 -3.97 10.96 -32.68
CA PHE A 178 -5.21 10.49 -33.29
C PHE A 178 -5.85 9.24 -32.67
N SER A 179 -5.26 8.58 -31.65
CA SER A 179 -5.86 7.33 -31.14
C SER A 179 -5.52 6.87 -29.72
N GLY A 180 -4.74 7.61 -28.92
CA GLY A 180 -4.37 7.19 -27.56
C GLY A 180 -4.82 8.18 -26.48
N ASN A 181 -5.15 7.67 -25.29
CA ASN A 181 -5.38 8.52 -24.12
C ASN A 181 -4.04 9.15 -23.70
N MET A 182 -3.96 10.48 -23.62
CA MET A 182 -2.72 11.18 -23.25
C MET A 182 -2.14 10.69 -21.91
N GLN A 183 -2.98 10.21 -20.99
CA GLN A 183 -2.56 9.63 -19.73
C GLN A 183 -1.74 8.34 -19.89
N ASP A 184 -1.85 7.64 -21.02
CA ASP A 184 -1.09 6.42 -21.29
C ASP A 184 0.41 6.70 -21.47
N GLN A 185 0.81 7.96 -21.64
CA GLN A 185 2.22 8.38 -21.66
C GLN A 185 2.86 8.35 -20.28
N PHE A 186 2.05 8.31 -19.22
CA PHE A 186 2.50 8.48 -17.85
C PHE A 186 2.22 7.24 -17.00
N SER A 187 3.01 7.07 -15.95
CA SER A 187 2.85 6.03 -14.95
C SER A 187 3.02 6.64 -13.57
N ALA A 188 2.32 6.08 -12.59
CA ALA A 188 2.64 6.34 -11.21
C ALA A 188 3.77 5.40 -10.75
N PRO A 189 4.77 5.87 -9.99
CA PRO A 189 6.01 5.14 -9.71
C PRO A 189 5.86 4.06 -8.62
N GLY A 190 4.71 3.39 -8.53
CA GLY A 190 4.45 2.35 -7.56
C GLY A 190 4.16 2.86 -6.14
N HIS A 191 3.63 1.97 -5.30
CA HIS A 191 3.12 2.32 -3.98
C HIS A 191 4.23 2.72 -2.98
N GLY A 192 5.50 2.39 -3.25
CA GLY A 192 6.65 2.82 -2.44
C GLY A 192 6.88 4.33 -2.46
N ASP A 193 6.31 5.04 -3.44
CA ASP A 193 6.35 6.49 -3.52
C ASP A 193 5.60 7.18 -2.36
N PHE A 194 4.77 6.41 -1.64
CA PHE A 194 4.08 6.80 -0.41
C PHE A 194 4.96 7.63 0.51
N ILE A 195 6.16 7.16 0.86
CA ILE A 195 6.98 7.84 1.87
C ILE A 195 7.43 9.23 1.43
N PHE A 196 7.70 9.41 0.13
CA PHE A 196 8.16 10.68 -0.44
C PHE A 196 6.99 11.64 -0.62
N ALA A 197 5.90 11.19 -1.22
CA ALA A 197 4.70 12.01 -1.42
C ALA A 197 4.08 12.44 -0.08
N PHE A 198 3.97 11.52 0.88
CA PHE A 198 3.42 11.82 2.20
C PHE A 198 4.28 12.85 2.96
N LYS A 199 5.62 12.71 2.91
CA LYS A 199 6.57 13.68 3.46
C LYS A 199 6.54 15.02 2.73
N GLY A 200 6.43 15.02 1.39
CA GLY A 200 6.37 16.23 0.56
C GLY A 200 5.18 17.13 0.88
N GLU A 201 4.06 16.53 1.29
CA GLU A 201 2.88 17.25 1.78
C GLU A 201 3.04 17.80 3.21
N GLY A 202 4.11 17.43 3.93
CA GLY A 202 4.32 17.76 5.34
C GLY A 202 3.33 17.08 6.30
N PHE A 203 2.67 16.00 5.88
CA PHE A 203 1.72 15.29 6.74
C PHE A 203 2.36 14.61 7.93
N PRO A 204 3.52 13.91 7.81
CA PRO A 204 4.21 13.36 8.98
C PRO A 204 4.46 14.41 10.05
N ASP A 205 5.02 15.57 9.68
CA ASP A 205 5.35 16.64 10.63
C ASP A 205 4.10 17.18 11.34
N ARG A 206 3.02 17.47 10.59
CA ARG A 206 1.75 17.92 11.17
C ARG A 206 1.12 16.86 12.07
N PHE A 207 1.12 15.60 11.64
CA PHE A 207 0.56 14.50 12.40
C PHE A 207 1.32 14.27 13.71
N ILE A 208 2.66 14.25 13.66
CA ILE A 208 3.53 14.11 14.83
C ILE A 208 3.38 15.32 15.76
N GLY A 209 3.35 16.53 15.23
CA GLY A 209 3.15 17.76 16.00
C GLY A 209 1.80 17.81 16.73
N ALA A 210 0.79 17.14 16.19
CA ALA A 210 -0.52 16.97 16.84
C ALA A 210 -0.57 15.79 17.83
N GLY A 211 0.56 15.14 18.13
CA GLY A 211 0.65 13.99 19.05
C GLY A 211 0.50 12.63 18.38
N GLY A 212 0.35 12.57 17.05
CA GLY A 212 0.29 11.34 16.28
C GLY A 212 1.58 10.51 16.39
N LYS A 213 1.44 9.18 16.45
CA LYS A 213 2.56 8.25 16.70
C LYS A 213 2.65 7.12 15.70
N TYR A 214 1.53 6.65 15.16
CA TYR A 214 1.46 5.46 14.32
C TYR A 214 0.60 5.71 13.09
N ILE A 215 1.07 5.22 11.94
CA ILE A 215 0.33 5.25 10.67
C ILE A 215 -0.03 3.82 10.28
N TRP A 216 -1.32 3.53 10.23
CA TRP A 216 -1.83 2.29 9.66
C TRP A 216 -1.95 2.42 8.15
N TYR A 217 -1.24 1.59 7.40
CA TYR A 217 -1.16 1.64 5.95
C TYR A 217 -1.80 0.39 5.34
N SER A 218 -2.71 0.55 4.38
CA SER A 218 -3.26 -0.59 3.63
C SER A 218 -3.77 -0.21 2.24
N ASN A 219 -3.82 -1.21 1.36
CA ASN A 219 -4.46 -1.07 0.05
C ASN A 219 -5.98 -0.94 0.18
N VAL A 220 -6.58 -0.12 -0.67
CA VAL A 220 -8.04 0.09 -0.72
C VAL A 220 -8.81 -1.20 -1.00
N ASP A 221 -8.22 -2.13 -1.75
CA ASP A 221 -8.87 -3.37 -2.20
C ASP A 221 -8.76 -4.55 -1.22
N ASN A 222 -7.97 -4.42 -0.15
CA ASN A 222 -7.94 -5.39 0.95
C ASN A 222 -8.88 -4.92 2.08
N LEU A 223 -10.15 -5.33 2.04
CA LEU A 223 -11.13 -4.97 3.07
C LEU A 223 -10.87 -5.64 4.42
N GLY A 224 -10.08 -6.71 4.46
CA GLY A 224 -9.67 -7.40 5.68
C GLY A 224 -8.66 -6.62 6.53
N ALA A 225 -7.94 -5.67 5.94
CA ALA A 225 -7.00 -4.80 6.65
C ALA A 225 -7.74 -3.74 7.48
N THR A 226 -8.36 -4.16 8.57
CA THR A 226 -9.01 -3.31 9.56
C THR A 226 -8.05 -2.99 10.71
N ILE A 227 -8.25 -1.85 11.38
CA ILE A 227 -7.51 -1.49 12.59
C ILE A 227 -7.76 -2.55 13.66
N ASP A 228 -6.68 -3.07 14.25
CA ASP A 228 -6.70 -4.10 15.29
C ASP A 228 -5.78 -3.70 16.43
N GLU A 229 -6.30 -3.69 17.66
CA GLU A 229 -5.56 -3.20 18.81
C GLU A 229 -4.46 -4.15 19.28
N VAL A 230 -4.61 -5.46 19.05
CA VAL A 230 -3.57 -6.44 19.39
C VAL A 230 -2.38 -6.23 18.46
N ILE A 231 -2.64 -6.05 17.16
CA ILE A 231 -1.57 -5.83 16.17
C ILE A 231 -0.87 -4.49 16.45
N LEU A 232 -1.63 -3.42 16.71
CA LEU A 232 -1.06 -2.13 17.08
C LEU A 232 -0.28 -2.22 18.40
N GLY A 233 -0.80 -2.94 19.40
CA GLY A 233 -0.11 -3.17 20.66
C GLY A 233 1.20 -3.90 20.48
N TYR A 234 1.24 -4.93 19.64
CA TYR A 234 2.48 -5.64 19.30
C TYR A 234 3.49 -4.72 18.61
N HIS A 235 3.06 -3.88 17.65
CA HIS A 235 3.92 -2.87 17.02
C HIS A 235 4.61 -2.00 18.08
N ILE A 236 3.81 -1.44 19.00
CA ILE A 236 4.28 -0.56 20.08
C ILE A 236 5.26 -1.26 21.00
N GLU A 237 4.90 -2.43 21.52
CA GLU A 237 5.71 -3.18 22.48
C GLU A 237 7.01 -3.74 21.86
N SER A 238 7.00 -3.99 20.55
CA SER A 238 8.19 -4.47 19.84
C SER A 238 9.25 -3.38 19.59
N GLY A 239 8.89 -2.10 19.73
CA GLY A 239 9.74 -0.97 19.37
C GLY A 239 10.08 -0.91 17.87
N ALA A 240 9.30 -1.59 17.03
CA ALA A 240 9.51 -1.60 15.60
C ALA A 240 9.21 -0.23 14.98
N GLU A 241 9.92 0.09 13.92
CA GLU A 241 9.65 1.26 13.08
C GLU A 241 8.61 0.94 12.01
N MET A 242 8.57 -0.32 11.60
CA MET A 242 7.61 -0.88 10.67
C MET A 242 7.16 -2.26 11.16
N LEU A 243 5.87 -2.50 11.22
CA LEU A 243 5.28 -3.83 11.35
C LEU A 243 4.62 -4.21 10.04
N ALA A 244 4.96 -5.36 9.48
CA ALA A 244 4.31 -5.90 8.28
C ALA A 244 3.43 -7.10 8.63
N GLU A 245 2.17 -7.06 8.20
CA GLU A 245 1.27 -8.22 8.26
C GLU A 245 1.60 -9.19 7.14
N VAL A 246 1.82 -10.46 7.50
CA VAL A 246 2.03 -11.56 6.57
C VAL A 246 0.96 -12.62 6.79
N ALA A 247 0.50 -13.27 5.73
CA ALA A 247 -0.49 -14.34 5.81
C ALA A 247 0.13 -15.66 5.35
N ARG A 248 -0.39 -16.80 5.83
CA ARG A 248 0.01 -18.12 5.33
C ARG A 248 -0.28 -18.23 3.83
N LYS A 249 0.67 -18.75 3.08
CA LYS A 249 0.52 -19.03 1.65
C LYS A 249 -0.44 -20.20 1.44
N GLU A 250 -1.26 -20.10 0.40
CA GLU A 250 -1.99 -21.19 -0.21
C GLU A 250 -1.37 -21.54 -1.56
N PRO A 251 -1.54 -22.79 -2.06
CA PRO A 251 -1.03 -23.17 -3.37
C PRO A 251 -1.46 -22.19 -4.47
N GLY A 252 -0.48 -21.66 -5.21
CA GLY A 252 -0.71 -20.71 -6.30
C GLY A 252 -0.61 -19.23 -5.90
N ASP A 253 -0.42 -18.90 -4.62
CA ASP A 253 -0.12 -17.54 -4.20
C ASP A 253 1.19 -17.05 -4.83
N LYS A 254 1.13 -15.84 -5.41
CA LYS A 254 2.29 -15.12 -5.93
C LYS A 254 2.34 -13.75 -5.30
N GLY A 255 3.53 -13.34 -4.86
CA GLY A 255 3.74 -12.02 -4.30
C GLY A 255 5.03 -11.93 -3.50
N GLY A 256 5.28 -10.77 -2.91
CA GLY A 256 6.41 -10.60 -2.01
C GLY A 256 6.27 -11.40 -0.72
N ALA A 257 7.41 -11.77 -0.15
CA ALA A 257 7.51 -12.55 1.07
C ALA A 257 8.69 -12.05 1.93
N PRO A 258 8.64 -12.23 3.25
CA PRO A 258 9.78 -11.96 4.12
C PRO A 258 10.89 -13.00 3.86
N ALA A 259 12.10 -12.53 3.57
CA ALA A 259 13.28 -13.38 3.34
C ALA A 259 14.52 -12.80 4.04
N MET A 260 15.46 -13.68 4.39
CA MET A 260 16.78 -13.27 4.87
C MET A 260 17.65 -12.96 3.66
N VAL A 261 18.06 -11.69 3.51
CA VAL A 261 18.97 -11.26 2.45
C VAL A 261 20.24 -10.75 3.10
N ASN A 262 21.36 -11.44 2.85
CA ASN A 262 22.65 -11.13 3.46
C ASN A 262 22.56 -10.95 4.99
N GLY A 263 21.81 -11.83 5.67
CA GLY A 263 21.65 -11.79 7.13
C GLY A 263 20.61 -10.79 7.66
N LYS A 264 19.92 -10.03 6.80
CA LYS A 264 18.84 -9.12 7.19
C LYS A 264 17.48 -9.62 6.74
N LEU A 265 16.53 -9.70 7.66
CA LEU A 265 15.14 -9.99 7.34
C LEU A 265 14.48 -8.77 6.69
N GLN A 266 13.91 -8.96 5.50
CA GLN A 266 13.23 -7.90 4.75
C GLN A 266 12.18 -8.50 3.80
N ILE A 267 11.25 -7.67 3.33
CA ILE A 267 10.30 -8.05 2.28
C ILE A 267 11.04 -8.08 0.94
N VAL A 268 10.84 -9.16 0.20
CA VAL A 268 11.36 -9.38 -1.16
C VAL A 268 10.18 -9.71 -2.06
N GLU A 269 9.97 -8.95 -3.14
CA GLU A 269 8.97 -9.26 -4.17
C GLU A 269 9.33 -10.49 -4.98
N GLY A 270 8.31 -11.19 -5.50
CA GLY A 270 8.46 -12.43 -6.24
C GLY A 270 9.49 -12.38 -7.37
N PHE A 271 9.50 -11.30 -8.16
CA PHE A 271 10.43 -11.13 -9.29
C PHE A 271 11.88 -10.82 -8.88
N MET A 272 12.14 -10.57 -7.59
CA MET A 272 13.48 -10.28 -7.06
C MET A 272 14.19 -11.53 -6.53
N PHE A 273 13.47 -12.63 -6.32
CA PHE A 273 14.10 -13.87 -5.86
C PHE A 273 15.02 -14.45 -6.94
N PRO A 274 16.21 -14.95 -6.55
CA PRO A 274 17.06 -15.69 -7.47
C PRO A 274 16.33 -16.92 -8.05
N PRO A 275 16.49 -17.25 -9.34
CA PRO A 275 15.81 -18.40 -9.96
C PRO A 275 16.05 -19.74 -9.25
N GLU A 276 17.20 -19.90 -8.60
CA GLU A 276 17.59 -21.07 -7.82
C GLU A 276 16.97 -21.13 -6.42
N PHE A 277 16.41 -20.01 -5.94
CA PHE A 277 15.75 -19.97 -4.65
C PHE A 277 14.28 -20.38 -4.80
N ASP A 278 13.92 -21.51 -4.22
CA ASP A 278 12.53 -21.94 -4.16
C ASP A 278 11.75 -21.12 -3.11
N GLN A 279 10.95 -20.17 -3.60
CA GLN A 279 10.14 -19.26 -2.79
C GLN A 279 9.07 -19.99 -1.97
N ASP A 280 8.67 -21.21 -2.35
CA ASP A 280 7.65 -21.98 -1.64
C ASP A 280 8.14 -22.48 -0.28
N ASN A 281 9.46 -22.46 -0.04
CA ASN A 281 10.02 -22.66 1.30
C ASN A 281 9.61 -21.57 2.30
N ILE A 282 9.20 -20.39 1.83
CA ILE A 282 8.67 -19.33 2.68
C ILE A 282 7.15 -19.51 2.77
N ASN A 283 6.68 -20.02 3.91
CA ASN A 283 5.27 -20.38 4.16
C ASN A 283 4.32 -19.18 4.36
N VAL A 284 4.82 -17.96 4.23
CA VAL A 284 4.07 -16.72 4.42
C VAL A 284 4.35 -15.72 3.30
N PHE A 285 3.43 -14.82 3.04
CA PHE A 285 3.59 -13.76 2.05
C PHE A 285 3.06 -12.43 2.58
N ASN A 286 3.56 -11.35 1.98
CA ASN A 286 3.25 -9.98 2.36
C ASN A 286 1.81 -9.62 1.98
N THR A 287 1.03 -9.17 2.95
CA THR A 287 -0.34 -8.69 2.71
C THR A 287 -0.42 -7.25 2.19
N ALA A 288 0.73 -6.55 2.15
CA ALA A 288 0.84 -5.12 1.93
C ALA A 288 0.04 -4.26 2.93
N THR A 289 -0.18 -4.78 4.12
CA THR A 289 -0.72 -4.05 5.28
C THR A 289 0.41 -3.83 6.27
N CYS A 290 0.64 -2.58 6.67
CA CYS A 290 1.75 -2.20 7.51
C CYS A 290 1.32 -1.21 8.59
N ILE A 291 2.05 -1.17 9.70
CA ILE A 291 2.01 -0.08 10.67
C ILE A 291 3.39 0.56 10.69
N PHE A 292 3.45 1.89 10.59
CA PHE A 292 4.68 2.64 10.70
C PHE A 292 4.67 3.48 11.97
N SER A 293 5.79 3.55 12.67
CA SER A 293 6.03 4.65 13.61
C SER A 293 6.17 5.94 12.79
N ALA A 294 5.41 6.98 13.15
CA ALA A 294 5.30 8.18 12.33
C ALA A 294 6.67 8.86 12.10
N GLU A 295 7.54 8.87 13.11
CA GLU A 295 8.90 9.40 13.01
C GLU A 295 9.77 8.62 12.01
N ALA A 296 9.53 7.32 11.83
CA ALA A 296 10.27 6.53 10.85
C ALA A 296 9.99 6.98 9.40
N LEU A 297 8.84 7.61 9.15
CA LEU A 297 8.48 8.17 7.84
C LEU A 297 9.21 9.48 7.52
N LEU A 298 9.85 10.12 8.51
CA LEU A 298 10.68 11.30 8.29
C LEU A 298 12.12 10.96 7.87
N LYS A 299 12.55 9.71 8.06
CA LYS A 299 13.90 9.26 7.71
C LYS A 299 14.19 9.46 6.22
N ASN A 300 15.44 9.85 5.94
CA ASN A 300 15.93 9.93 4.57
C ASN A 300 16.28 8.52 4.08
N VAL A 301 15.33 7.87 3.42
CA VAL A 301 15.52 6.56 2.78
C VAL A 301 15.76 6.73 1.28
N ILE A 302 16.59 5.87 0.71
CA ILE A 302 16.81 5.80 -0.74
C ILE A 302 16.24 4.47 -1.21
N LEU A 303 14.95 4.47 -1.59
CA LEU A 303 14.32 3.25 -2.10
C LEU A 303 14.88 2.89 -3.47
N PRO A 304 15.16 1.59 -3.72
CA PRO A 304 15.56 1.11 -5.04
C PRO A 304 14.45 1.33 -6.05
N TRP A 305 14.83 1.57 -7.30
CA TRP A 305 13.93 1.61 -8.44
C TRP A 305 13.92 0.25 -9.14
N TYR A 306 12.80 -0.08 -9.79
CA TYR A 306 12.70 -1.25 -10.66
C TYR A 306 12.16 -0.85 -12.02
N ALA A 307 12.85 -1.28 -13.08
CA ALA A 307 12.32 -1.22 -14.44
C ALA A 307 11.38 -2.42 -14.62
N VAL A 308 10.14 -2.15 -15.03
CA VAL A 308 9.14 -3.20 -15.28
C VAL A 308 8.51 -3.02 -16.65
N LYS A 309 8.30 -4.13 -17.36
CA LYS A 309 7.53 -4.14 -18.60
C LYS A 309 6.04 -4.18 -18.29
N LYS A 310 5.27 -3.32 -18.96
CA LYS A 310 3.80 -3.38 -18.97
C LYS A 310 3.28 -3.44 -20.39
N ASP A 311 2.05 -3.91 -20.51
CA ASP A 311 1.26 -3.81 -21.73
C ASP A 311 0.30 -2.63 -21.59
N VAL A 312 0.45 -1.64 -22.47
CA VAL A 312 -0.41 -0.45 -22.51
C VAL A 312 -0.91 -0.30 -23.94
N GLY A 313 -2.20 -0.55 -24.16
CA GLY A 313 -2.82 -0.50 -25.49
C GLY A 313 -2.19 -1.46 -26.49
N GLY A 314 -1.77 -2.66 -26.06
CA GLY A 314 -1.11 -3.66 -26.92
C GLY A 314 0.37 -3.39 -27.19
N LYS A 315 0.94 -2.32 -26.62
CA LYS A 315 2.35 -1.97 -26.74
C LYS A 315 3.11 -2.34 -25.46
N LYS A 316 4.27 -2.98 -25.62
CA LYS A 316 5.20 -3.19 -24.52
C LYS A 316 5.90 -1.88 -24.22
N ILE A 317 5.73 -1.40 -22.99
CA ILE A 317 6.37 -0.18 -22.49
C ILE A 317 7.18 -0.51 -21.24
N ILE A 318 8.11 0.38 -20.92
CA ILE A 318 8.90 0.35 -19.70
C ILE A 318 8.38 1.45 -18.78
N GLN A 319 8.24 1.11 -17.50
CA GLN A 319 7.98 2.07 -16.44
C GLN A 319 8.87 1.78 -15.24
N PHE A 320 9.06 2.79 -14.41
CA PHE A 320 9.87 2.70 -13.20
C PHE A 320 8.98 2.70 -11.96
N GLU A 321 9.18 1.72 -11.09
CA GLU A 321 8.39 1.54 -9.87
C GLU A 321 9.29 1.47 -8.63
N ARG A 322 8.74 1.88 -7.49
CA ARG A 322 9.25 1.67 -6.14
C ARG A 322 8.19 0.96 -5.31
N LEU A 323 8.62 0.20 -4.31
CA LEU A 323 7.76 -0.69 -3.56
C LEU A 323 7.81 -0.38 -2.06
N THR A 324 6.65 -0.27 -1.41
CA THR A 324 6.55 -0.01 0.04
C THR A 324 7.25 -1.09 0.86
N GLY A 325 7.25 -2.34 0.38
CA GLY A 325 7.95 -3.44 1.03
C GLY A 325 9.44 -3.17 1.22
N ASP A 326 10.07 -2.38 0.33
CA ASP A 326 11.48 -2.04 0.42
C ASP A 326 11.81 -1.15 1.61
N LEU A 327 10.83 -0.51 2.26
CA LEU A 327 11.07 0.19 3.52
C LEU A 327 11.61 -0.75 4.60
N SER A 328 11.30 -2.04 4.55
CA SER A 328 11.86 -3.03 5.47
C SER A 328 13.39 -3.22 5.32
N LYS A 329 13.96 -2.79 4.19
CA LYS A 329 15.41 -2.75 3.98
C LYS A 329 16.08 -1.65 4.79
N PHE A 330 15.33 -0.63 5.23
CA PHE A 330 15.86 0.57 5.89
C PHE A 330 15.36 0.76 7.32
N LEU A 331 14.17 0.26 7.62
CA LEU A 331 13.53 0.39 8.92
C LEU A 331 13.78 -0.84 9.79
N ASN A 332 13.76 -0.66 11.11
CA ASN A 332 13.66 -1.78 12.04
C ASN A 332 12.28 -2.43 11.88
N THR A 333 12.21 -3.55 11.16
CA THR A 333 10.95 -4.19 10.80
C THR A 333 10.67 -5.45 11.61
N LYS A 334 9.42 -5.58 12.06
CA LYS A 334 8.86 -6.82 12.60
C LYS A 334 7.78 -7.36 11.69
N PHE A 335 7.52 -8.65 11.81
CA PHE A 335 6.51 -9.35 11.03
C PHE A 335 5.51 -10.02 11.95
N ILE A 336 4.24 -9.95 11.56
CA ILE A 336 3.15 -10.61 12.28
C ILE A 336 2.34 -11.47 11.32
N VAL A 337 2.23 -12.76 11.63
CA VAL A 337 1.37 -13.71 10.94
C VAL A 337 -0.06 -13.46 11.38
N VAL A 338 -0.92 -13.22 10.40
CA VAL A 338 -2.34 -12.95 10.59
C VAL A 338 -3.21 -14.05 10.00
N ASP A 339 -4.42 -14.20 10.54
CA ASP A 339 -5.48 -15.01 9.95
C ASP A 339 -5.83 -14.47 8.56
N ARG A 340 -5.54 -15.27 7.52
CA ARG A 340 -5.74 -14.93 6.11
C ARG A 340 -7.21 -14.57 5.82
N GLY A 341 -8.15 -15.43 6.21
CA GLY A 341 -9.58 -15.25 5.92
C GLY A 341 -10.19 -14.04 6.64
N LYS A 342 -9.55 -13.57 7.72
CA LYS A 342 -9.98 -12.36 8.43
C LYS A 342 -9.28 -11.10 7.93
N ARG A 343 -7.99 -11.15 7.62
CA ARG A 343 -7.15 -9.95 7.44
C ARG A 343 -6.66 -9.71 6.02
N PHE A 344 -6.70 -10.73 5.18
CA PHE A 344 -6.26 -10.64 3.79
C PHE A 344 -7.37 -11.06 2.83
N ILE A 345 -8.19 -10.08 2.46
CA ILE A 345 -9.35 -10.25 1.58
C ILE A 345 -9.20 -9.30 0.38
N PRO A 346 -8.18 -9.51 -0.48
CA PRO A 346 -7.99 -8.67 -1.65
C PRO A 346 -8.98 -9.04 -2.75
N ILE A 347 -9.59 -8.05 -3.39
CA ILE A 347 -10.41 -8.26 -4.57
C ILE A 347 -9.66 -7.76 -5.80
N LYS A 348 -9.17 -8.66 -6.66
CA LYS A 348 -8.37 -8.29 -7.85
C LYS A 348 -9.17 -8.34 -9.14
N THR A 349 -10.20 -9.18 -9.23
CA THR A 349 -11.05 -9.36 -10.40
C THR A 349 -12.55 -9.27 -10.06
N PRO A 350 -13.43 -9.00 -11.05
CA PRO A 350 -14.87 -9.07 -10.86
C PRO A 350 -15.35 -10.45 -10.35
N HIS A 351 -14.70 -11.53 -10.81
CA HIS A 351 -15.00 -12.88 -10.36
C HIS A 351 -14.68 -13.08 -8.88
N ASP A 352 -13.52 -12.59 -8.40
CA ASP A 352 -13.17 -12.62 -6.98
C ASP A 352 -14.24 -11.90 -6.15
N LEU A 353 -14.72 -10.75 -6.65
CA LEU A 353 -15.75 -9.97 -5.97
C LEU A 353 -17.06 -10.74 -5.88
N GLU A 354 -17.50 -11.36 -6.97
CA GLU A 354 -18.73 -12.14 -7.02
C GLU A 354 -18.70 -13.30 -6.01
N GLN A 355 -17.60 -14.05 -5.96
CA GLN A 355 -17.43 -15.16 -5.01
C GLN A 355 -17.45 -14.71 -3.55
N GLN A 356 -16.93 -13.51 -3.26
CA GLN A 356 -16.78 -13.01 -1.90
C GLN A 356 -17.90 -12.08 -1.45
N ARG A 357 -18.79 -11.65 -2.36
CA ARG A 357 -19.77 -10.59 -2.12
C ARG A 357 -20.64 -10.83 -0.90
N ASP A 358 -21.20 -12.03 -0.75
CA ASP A 358 -22.08 -12.35 0.39
C ASP A 358 -21.31 -12.44 1.71
N SER A 359 -20.07 -12.95 1.68
CA SER A 359 -19.20 -12.98 2.85
C SER A 359 -18.82 -11.56 3.31
N LEU A 360 -18.46 -10.69 2.35
CA LEU A 360 -18.17 -9.28 2.59
C LEU A 360 -19.39 -8.55 3.13
N ARG A 361 -20.57 -8.78 2.55
CA ARG A 361 -21.85 -8.26 3.05
C ARG A 361 -22.06 -8.72 4.49
N LYS A 362 -21.99 -10.02 4.79
CA LYS A 362 -22.17 -10.53 6.16
C LYS A 362 -21.17 -9.91 7.15
N LYS A 363 -19.92 -9.71 6.73
CA LYS A 363 -18.85 -9.15 7.56
C LYS A 363 -19.02 -7.66 7.85
N PHE A 364 -19.50 -6.89 6.87
CA PHE A 364 -19.51 -5.42 6.93
C PHE A 364 -20.89 -4.77 6.96
N SER A 365 -21.97 -5.56 6.83
CA SER A 365 -23.36 -5.12 7.02
C SER A 365 -23.81 -5.18 8.48
N GLY A 366 -22.97 -5.71 9.38
CA GLY A 366 -23.29 -5.88 10.80
C GLY A 366 -23.28 -4.58 11.60
N THR A 367 -24.41 -4.33 12.27
CA THR A 367 -24.63 -3.51 13.48
C THR A 367 -23.46 -3.67 14.48
N PRO A 368 -23.11 -2.65 15.29
CA PRO A 368 -21.85 -2.62 16.03
C PRO A 368 -21.66 -3.92 16.82
N LEU A 369 -20.52 -4.58 16.63
CA LEU A 369 -20.12 -5.70 17.48
C LEU A 369 -20.14 -5.22 18.93
N THR A 370 -21.22 -5.51 19.63
CA THR A 370 -21.31 -5.49 21.08
C THR A 370 -20.21 -6.41 21.59
N SER A 371 -19.24 -5.81 22.26
CA SER A 371 -18.51 -6.38 23.41
C SER A 371 -18.36 -7.91 23.40
N PHE A 372 -17.19 -8.38 22.96
CA PHE A 372 -16.55 -9.55 23.57
C PHE A 372 -15.35 -9.08 24.37
#